data_AF-A0A7X2PK80-F1
#
_entry.id   AF-A0A7X2PK80-F1
#
_cell.length_a   1.000
_cell.length_b   1.000
_cell.length_c   1.000
_cell.angle_alpha   90.00
_cell.angle_beta   90.00
_cell.angle_gamma   90.00
#
_symmetry.space_group_name_H-M   'P 1'
#
loop_
_entity.id
_entity.type
_entity.pdbx_description
1 polymer ?
#
loop_
_entity_poly.entity_id
_entity_poly.type
_entity_poly.pdbx_seq_one_letter_code
_entity_poly.pdbx_strand_id
1 'polypeptide(L)'
;MRNRIAIPALACAALLAGGAAGARAQALDPANSISVNFPPDSPLTLVARDLGESRATPRGGAMAIDLHVSLSLRNVSQNRVRGVTLLVLAQDVTPGGKASVATPSLNVGPGETFPLRIDLRLLRPLAASTAGHLVRVDLDGVLFQDLSFYGPNLLNSRRAMTVWEAEAERDRRHFKSVLAASGPSGLQREVLDSLSRQASRPRLDVQVSRGRSTSSAAAGPEQVAQFSFLKFPDSPVEPLDGAVRIAGNEARAPRIQVRNRSSKPVSYFEIGWIVKDAQGKEYLAASVPASDPDLRLAPGRESQALQDASLRFSRSGGGAVAIGGMTGFVSQVEYTDGKVWVPNRSELGSAQLLRVLAPSPEEQRLTDLYRRKGLAALAEELKKY
;
A
#
# COMPACT_ATOMS: atom_id res chain seq x y z
N MET A 1 7.93 79.58 33.60
CA MET A 1 8.63 79.45 34.90
C MET A 1 7.67 78.83 35.91
N ARG A 2 8.07 77.72 36.54
CA ARG A 2 7.50 77.11 37.78
C ARG A 2 6.04 76.62 37.72
N ASN A 3 5.60 75.64 38.49
CA ASN A 3 6.15 74.40 39.03
C ASN A 3 4.91 73.60 39.47
N ARG A 4 4.98 72.28 39.29
CA ARG A 4 4.18 71.15 39.84
C ARG A 4 3.13 71.43 40.95
N ILE A 5 2.00 70.71 40.89
CA ILE A 5 1.45 69.80 41.95
C ILE A 5 0.43 68.84 41.30
N ALA A 6 0.35 67.62 41.83
CA ALA A 6 -0.26 66.41 41.26
C ALA A 6 -1.58 66.00 41.94
N ILE A 7 -2.48 65.34 41.17
CA ILE A 7 -3.33 64.13 41.43
C ILE A 7 -4.36 64.22 42.60
N PRO A 8 -5.67 63.83 42.42
CA PRO A 8 -6.03 62.42 42.13
C PRO A 8 -7.27 62.08 41.26
N ALA A 9 -7.13 60.88 40.65
CA ALA A 9 -8.08 59.77 40.47
C ALA A 9 -9.53 60.03 40.02
N LEU A 10 -9.94 59.45 38.88
CA LEU A 10 -10.64 58.15 38.81
C LEU A 10 -10.95 57.75 37.35
N ALA A 11 -10.83 56.45 37.09
CA ALA A 11 -11.57 55.62 36.14
C ALA A 11 -11.68 56.02 34.65
N CYS A 12 -11.00 55.25 33.79
CA CYS A 12 -11.66 54.50 32.70
C CYS A 12 -10.65 53.55 32.05
N ALA A 13 -10.56 52.33 32.59
CA ALA A 13 -9.95 51.21 31.90
C ALA A 13 -11.00 50.59 30.98
N ALA A 14 -10.86 50.80 29.67
CA ALA A 14 -11.73 50.20 28.67
C ALA A 14 -10.89 49.58 27.55
N LEU A 15 -11.06 48.26 27.40
CA LEU A 15 -11.02 47.48 26.16
C LEU A 15 -9.67 47.37 25.42
N LEU A 16 -8.85 46.43 25.89
CA LEU A 16 -7.97 45.62 25.02
C LEU A 16 -8.18 44.14 25.33
N ALA A 17 -9.28 43.58 24.83
CA ALA A 17 -9.53 42.15 24.75
C ALA A 17 -10.05 41.80 23.34
N GLY A 18 -9.20 41.99 22.33
CA GLY A 18 -9.42 41.51 20.96
C GLY A 18 -8.99 40.05 20.87
N GLY A 19 -9.95 39.16 20.60
CA GLY A 19 -9.85 37.73 20.82
C GLY A 19 -8.83 36.98 19.97
N ALA A 20 -8.05 36.13 20.64
CA ALA A 20 -7.53 34.91 20.04
C ALA A 20 -8.68 33.88 19.97
N ALA A 21 -9.50 33.97 18.92
CA ALA A 21 -10.41 32.88 18.57
C ALA A 21 -9.56 31.71 18.07
N GLY A 22 -9.16 30.83 18.98
CA GLY A 22 -8.49 29.59 18.63
C GLY A 22 -9.37 28.76 17.70
N ALA A 23 -8.84 28.37 16.54
CA ALA A 23 -9.49 27.47 15.61
C ALA A 23 -9.86 26.17 16.36
N ARG A 24 -11.15 25.98 16.65
CA ARG A 24 -11.65 24.76 17.31
C ARG A 24 -11.82 23.66 16.27
N ALA A 25 -11.33 22.46 16.60
CA ALA A 25 -11.69 21.26 15.86
C ALA A 25 -13.20 21.01 15.98
N GLN A 26 -13.84 20.68 14.87
CA GLN A 26 -15.27 20.38 14.81
C GLN A 26 -15.46 18.88 14.56
N ALA A 27 -16.25 18.23 15.41
CA ALA A 27 -16.66 16.84 15.17
C ALA A 27 -17.48 16.77 13.88
N LEU A 28 -17.31 15.70 13.11
CA LEU A 28 -18.08 15.50 11.88
C LEU A 28 -19.49 15.01 12.21
N ASP A 29 -20.50 15.63 11.59
CA ASP A 29 -21.87 15.13 11.59
C ASP A 29 -22.04 14.00 10.57
N PRO A 30 -22.49 12.78 10.96
CA PRO A 30 -22.72 11.66 10.06
C PRO A 30 -23.62 11.97 8.87
N ALA A 31 -24.68 12.77 9.07
CA ALA A 31 -25.68 13.02 8.03
C ALA A 31 -25.12 13.88 6.89
N ASN A 32 -24.31 14.88 7.23
CA ASN A 32 -23.96 15.97 6.32
C ASN A 32 -22.48 15.99 5.94
N SER A 33 -21.60 15.33 6.70
CA SER A 33 -20.15 15.44 6.47
C SER A 33 -19.60 14.41 5.49
N ILE A 34 -20.19 13.21 5.43
CA ILE A 34 -19.69 12.12 4.58
C ILE A 34 -20.81 11.59 3.69
N SER A 35 -20.58 11.53 2.39
CA SER A 35 -21.41 10.79 1.43
C SER A 35 -20.72 9.49 1.06
N VAL A 36 -21.48 8.40 1.06
CA VAL A 36 -21.02 7.07 0.61
C VAL A 36 -21.87 6.71 -0.60
N ASN A 37 -21.26 6.64 -1.78
CA ASN A 37 -21.97 6.40 -3.03
C ASN A 37 -21.53 5.08 -3.63
N PHE A 38 -22.45 4.11 -3.62
CA PHE A 38 -22.29 2.87 -4.36
C PHE A 38 -23.25 2.88 -5.55
N PRO A 39 -22.83 2.39 -6.72
CA PRO A 39 -23.73 2.28 -7.86
C PRO A 39 -24.97 1.41 -7.54
N PRO A 40 -26.12 1.62 -8.21
CA PRO A 40 -27.34 0.84 -7.94
C PRO A 40 -27.18 -0.67 -8.16
N ASP A 41 -26.29 -1.08 -9.07
CA ASP A 41 -25.95 -2.48 -9.36
C ASP A 41 -24.77 -3.00 -8.51
N SER A 42 -24.39 -2.26 -7.46
CA SER A 42 -23.29 -2.64 -6.57
C SER A 42 -23.55 -4.00 -5.91
N PRO A 43 -22.54 -4.89 -5.86
CA PRO A 43 -22.61 -6.16 -5.13
C PRO A 43 -22.57 -5.96 -3.61
N LEU A 44 -22.35 -4.73 -3.15
CA LEU A 44 -22.31 -4.35 -1.75
C LEU A 44 -23.38 -3.29 -1.45
N THR A 45 -24.05 -3.44 -0.32
CA THR A 45 -24.98 -2.44 0.21
C THR A 45 -24.48 -1.91 1.54
N LEU A 46 -24.54 -0.60 1.74
CA LEU A 46 -24.27 0.03 3.03
C LEU A 46 -25.42 -0.25 4.00
N VAL A 47 -25.14 -0.93 5.10
CA VAL A 47 -26.10 -1.22 6.17
C VAL A 47 -26.07 -0.12 7.23
N ALA A 48 -24.88 0.28 7.64
CA ALA A 48 -24.68 1.31 8.66
C ALA A 48 -23.34 2.01 8.49
N ARG A 49 -23.23 3.21 9.04
CA ARG A 49 -21.99 4.00 9.12
C ARG A 49 -21.80 4.53 10.53
N ASP A 50 -20.57 4.49 11.00
CA ASP A 50 -20.12 5.07 12.27
C ASP A 50 -18.92 5.99 11.99
N LEU A 51 -18.97 7.23 12.46
CA LEU A 51 -17.90 8.21 12.26
C LEU A 51 -16.80 8.13 13.32
N GLY A 52 -16.99 7.39 14.41
CA GLY A 52 -16.01 7.32 15.50
C GLY A 52 -15.53 8.71 15.94
N GLU A 53 -14.21 8.89 16.02
CA GLU A 53 -13.56 10.15 16.42
C GLU A 53 -13.24 11.11 15.25
N SER A 54 -13.95 10.96 14.12
CA SER A 54 -13.67 11.78 12.94
C SER A 54 -13.93 13.27 13.20
N ARG A 55 -13.01 14.12 12.72
CA ARG A 55 -13.06 15.57 12.95
C ARG A 55 -12.46 16.36 11.80
N ALA A 56 -12.91 17.61 11.67
CA ALA A 56 -12.32 18.60 10.78
C ALA A 56 -11.66 19.72 11.60
N THR A 57 -10.44 20.08 11.25
CA THR A 57 -9.68 21.15 11.92
C THR A 57 -9.18 22.16 10.89
N PRO A 58 -9.55 23.45 10.99
CA PRO A 58 -8.95 24.49 10.17
C PRO A 58 -7.45 24.59 10.42
N ARG A 59 -6.65 24.66 9.36
CA ARG A 59 -5.19 24.76 9.40
C ARG A 59 -4.71 25.70 8.29
N GLY A 60 -4.57 26.99 8.65
CA GLY A 60 -4.25 28.04 7.68
C GLY A 60 -5.33 28.15 6.60
N GLY A 61 -4.93 28.12 5.32
CA GLY A 61 -5.86 28.18 4.18
C GLY A 61 -6.56 26.86 3.82
N ALA A 62 -6.37 25.80 4.62
CA ALA A 62 -6.96 24.49 4.40
C ALA A 62 -7.63 23.93 5.65
N MET A 63 -8.38 22.86 5.50
CA MET A 63 -9.02 22.06 6.52
C MET A 63 -8.35 20.68 6.51
N ALA A 64 -7.84 20.26 7.66
CA ALA A 64 -7.39 18.89 7.88
C ALA A 64 -8.59 18.06 8.36
N ILE A 65 -8.88 16.97 7.66
CA ILE A 65 -9.98 16.06 7.97
C ILE A 65 -9.35 14.76 8.44
N ASP A 66 -9.50 14.47 9.73
CA ASP A 66 -9.11 13.20 10.32
C ASP A 66 -10.34 12.26 10.29
N LEU A 67 -10.24 11.14 9.57
CA LEU A 67 -11.30 10.16 9.40
C LEU A 67 -10.99 8.90 10.21
N HIS A 68 -11.99 8.42 10.94
CA HIS A 68 -12.00 7.20 11.75
C HIS A 68 -13.34 6.46 11.57
N VAL A 69 -13.70 6.17 10.32
CA VAL A 69 -15.02 5.70 9.92
C VAL A 69 -15.10 4.17 9.90
N SER A 70 -16.22 3.62 10.37
CA SER A 70 -16.62 2.22 10.17
C SER A 70 -17.81 2.16 9.23
N LEU A 71 -17.69 1.44 8.12
CA LEU A 71 -18.80 1.08 7.26
C LEU A 71 -19.20 -0.36 7.54
N SER A 72 -20.47 -0.61 7.82
CA SER A 72 -21.04 -1.96 7.86
C SER A 72 -21.64 -2.26 6.50
N LEU A 73 -21.01 -3.17 5.75
CA LEU A 73 -21.39 -3.50 4.37
C LEU A 73 -21.99 -4.90 4.32
N ARG A 74 -23.01 -5.12 3.49
CA ARG A 74 -23.58 -6.43 3.21
C ARG A 74 -23.25 -6.87 1.79
N ASN A 75 -22.76 -8.10 1.63
CA ASN A 75 -22.64 -8.72 0.31
C ASN A 75 -24.02 -9.16 -0.18
N VAL A 76 -24.53 -8.51 -1.23
CA VAL A 76 -25.83 -8.85 -1.84
C VAL A 76 -25.68 -9.65 -3.13
N SER A 77 -24.45 -9.95 -3.55
CA SER A 77 -24.15 -10.82 -4.68
C SER A 77 -24.19 -12.30 -4.31
N GLN A 78 -24.18 -13.17 -5.32
CA GLN A 78 -24.05 -14.63 -5.15
C GLN A 78 -22.60 -15.08 -5.00
N ASN A 79 -21.64 -14.19 -5.22
CA ASN A 79 -20.21 -14.50 -5.18
C ASN A 79 -19.60 -14.09 -3.85
N ARG A 80 -18.64 -14.88 -3.38
CA ARG A 80 -17.87 -14.58 -2.18
C ARG A 80 -16.88 -13.44 -2.46
N VAL A 81 -16.87 -12.43 -1.61
CA VAL A 81 -15.99 -11.26 -1.73
C VAL A 81 -14.63 -11.56 -1.08
N ARG A 82 -13.55 -11.26 -1.82
CA ARG A 82 -12.14 -11.41 -1.44
C ARG A 82 -11.42 -10.10 -1.20
N GLY A 83 -11.88 -9.02 -1.82
CA GLY A 83 -11.29 -7.70 -1.60
C GLY A 83 -12.25 -6.58 -1.93
N VAL A 84 -12.10 -5.46 -1.24
CA VAL A 84 -12.82 -4.22 -1.53
C VAL A 84 -11.83 -3.07 -1.56
N THR A 85 -11.92 -2.22 -2.60
CA THR A 85 -11.20 -0.95 -2.66
C THR A 85 -12.20 0.20 -2.73
N LEU A 86 -12.00 1.18 -1.85
CA LEU A 86 -12.76 2.42 -1.80
C LEU A 86 -11.87 3.60 -2.23
N LEU A 87 -12.46 4.50 -2.99
CA LEU A 87 -11.90 5.80 -3.31
C LEU A 87 -12.45 6.83 -2.32
N VAL A 88 -11.58 7.56 -1.63
CA VAL A 88 -11.96 8.56 -0.63
C VAL A 88 -11.50 9.94 -1.08
N LEU A 89 -12.44 10.87 -1.18
CA LEU A 89 -12.25 12.19 -1.78
C LEU A 89 -12.77 13.27 -0.83
N ALA A 90 -11.89 14.11 -0.31
CA ALA A 90 -12.27 15.42 0.21
C ALA A 90 -12.37 16.46 -0.92
N GLN A 91 -11.62 16.24 -2.00
CA GLN A 91 -11.58 17.02 -3.24
C GLN A 91 -10.69 16.31 -4.27
N ASP A 92 -10.88 16.58 -5.55
CA ASP A 92 -10.25 15.78 -6.61
C ASP A 92 -8.87 16.29 -7.07
N VAL A 93 -8.60 17.60 -6.93
CA VAL A 93 -7.48 18.27 -7.64
C VAL A 93 -6.27 18.66 -6.78
N THR A 94 -6.40 18.64 -5.46
CA THR A 94 -5.32 19.10 -4.57
C THR A 94 -4.60 17.92 -3.91
N PRO A 95 -3.26 17.97 -3.79
CA PRO A 95 -2.50 17.00 -3.03
C PRO A 95 -3.05 16.79 -1.60
N GLY A 96 -3.23 15.52 -1.21
CA GLY A 96 -3.81 15.16 0.07
C GLY A 96 -5.35 15.21 0.14
N GLY A 97 -6.03 15.61 -0.93
CA GLY A 97 -7.50 15.58 -1.02
C GLY A 97 -8.09 14.23 -1.46
N LYS A 98 -7.27 13.33 -1.99
CA LYS A 98 -7.65 12.02 -2.51
C LYS A 98 -6.83 10.92 -1.83
N ALA A 99 -7.49 9.83 -1.47
CA ALA A 99 -6.88 8.64 -0.89
C ALA A 99 -7.65 7.38 -1.33
N SER A 100 -7.09 6.22 -1.00
CA SER A 100 -7.74 4.93 -1.19
C SER A 100 -7.68 4.10 0.08
N VAL A 101 -8.68 3.25 0.27
CA VAL A 101 -8.69 2.21 1.30
C VAL A 101 -8.92 0.88 0.61
N ALA A 102 -7.92 0.00 0.68
CA ALA A 102 -8.04 -1.36 0.19
C ALA A 102 -8.10 -2.34 1.37
N THR A 103 -9.10 -3.20 1.37
CA THR A 103 -9.27 -4.28 2.34
C THR A 103 -9.20 -5.61 1.57
N PRO A 104 -7.99 -6.17 1.37
CA PRO A 104 -7.82 -7.49 0.75
C PRO A 104 -8.17 -8.60 1.75
N SER A 105 -7.95 -9.85 1.35
CA SER A 105 -7.96 -11.01 2.25
C SER A 105 -9.30 -11.29 2.93
N LEU A 106 -10.40 -10.78 2.36
CA LEU A 106 -11.75 -11.00 2.85
C LEU A 106 -12.23 -12.43 2.57
N ASN A 107 -13.19 -12.87 3.36
CA ASN A 107 -13.88 -14.15 3.20
C ASN A 107 -15.38 -13.98 3.45
N VAL A 108 -16.00 -13.06 2.71
CA VAL A 108 -17.40 -12.66 2.96
C VAL A 108 -18.32 -13.39 1.99
N GLY A 109 -19.12 -14.31 2.51
CA GLY A 109 -20.10 -15.07 1.76
C GLY A 109 -21.32 -14.24 1.32
N PRO A 110 -22.17 -14.78 0.43
CA PRO A 110 -23.44 -14.16 0.06
C PRO A 110 -24.32 -13.86 1.28
N GLY A 111 -24.89 -12.67 1.34
CA GLY A 111 -25.78 -12.23 2.42
C GLY A 111 -25.08 -11.80 3.72
N GLU A 112 -23.78 -12.09 3.88
CA GLU A 112 -23.02 -11.74 5.09
C GLU A 112 -22.75 -10.24 5.19
N THR A 113 -22.72 -9.74 6.43
CA THR A 113 -22.36 -8.36 6.77
C THR A 113 -20.97 -8.31 7.38
N PHE A 114 -20.17 -7.33 6.98
CA PHE A 114 -18.79 -7.18 7.43
C PHE A 114 -18.41 -5.70 7.61
N PRO A 115 -17.51 -5.38 8.55
CA PRO A 115 -17.03 -4.03 8.74
C PRO A 115 -15.89 -3.70 7.77
N LEU A 116 -15.87 -2.47 7.28
CA LEU A 116 -14.75 -1.85 6.55
C LEU A 116 -14.35 -0.56 7.28
N ARG A 117 -13.07 -0.43 7.63
CA ARG A 117 -12.53 0.71 8.38
C ARG A 117 -11.82 1.68 7.45
N ILE A 118 -12.09 2.97 7.61
CA ILE A 118 -11.44 4.07 6.90
C ILE A 118 -10.76 4.95 7.95
N ASP A 119 -9.44 4.81 8.03
CA ASP A 119 -8.60 5.57 8.95
C ASP A 119 -7.59 6.39 8.12
N LEU A 120 -7.90 7.67 7.89
CA LEU A 120 -7.18 8.52 6.94
C LEU A 120 -7.08 9.97 7.44
N ARG A 121 -6.10 10.70 6.91
CA ARG A 121 -6.02 12.16 7.06
C ARG A 121 -6.03 12.82 5.68
N LEU A 122 -7.02 13.67 5.44
CA LEU A 122 -7.21 14.38 4.17
C LEU A 122 -7.05 15.89 4.36
N LEU A 123 -6.76 16.59 3.26
CA LEU A 123 -6.67 18.03 3.20
C LEU A 123 -7.69 18.59 2.20
N ARG A 124 -8.37 19.67 2.59
CA ARG A 124 -9.32 20.42 1.75
C ARG A 124 -9.11 21.95 1.89
N PRO A 125 -8.75 22.70 0.84
CA PRO A 125 -8.74 24.17 0.83
C PRO A 125 -10.08 24.72 1.30
N LEU A 126 -10.01 25.79 2.09
CA LEU A 126 -11.21 26.48 2.58
C LEU A 126 -11.95 27.23 1.45
N ALA A 127 -11.25 27.54 0.35
CA ALA A 127 -11.82 28.17 -0.84
C ALA A 127 -12.53 27.18 -1.78
N ALA A 128 -12.39 25.87 -1.58
CA ALA A 128 -13.18 24.88 -2.31
C ALA A 128 -14.64 25.03 -1.87
N SER A 129 -15.57 25.12 -2.83
CA SER A 129 -16.98 25.49 -2.58
C SER A 129 -17.56 24.79 -1.35
N THR A 130 -18.24 25.58 -0.53
CA THR A 130 -18.91 25.16 0.72
C THR A 130 -20.19 24.34 0.48
N ALA A 131 -20.50 24.00 -0.77
CA ALA A 131 -21.67 23.21 -1.13
C ALA A 131 -21.29 21.72 -1.25
N GLY A 132 -21.92 20.86 -0.45
CA GLY A 132 -21.78 19.41 -0.49
C GLY A 132 -21.02 18.82 0.70
N HIS A 133 -20.93 17.49 0.73
CA HIS A 133 -20.28 16.74 1.81
C HIS A 133 -18.78 17.09 1.93
N LEU A 134 -18.24 16.99 3.14
CA LEU A 134 -16.81 17.21 3.41
C LEU A 134 -15.94 16.13 2.76
N VAL A 135 -16.44 14.89 2.78
CA VAL A 135 -15.80 13.71 2.21
C VAL A 135 -16.83 12.90 1.43
N ARG A 136 -16.38 12.36 0.30
CA ARG A 136 -17.08 11.38 -0.53
C ARG A 136 -16.31 10.07 -0.51
N VAL A 137 -17.02 8.97 -0.33
CA VAL A 137 -16.50 7.61 -0.37
C VAL A 137 -17.21 6.89 -1.52
N ASP A 138 -16.46 6.54 -2.55
CA ASP A 138 -16.97 5.85 -3.72
C ASP A 138 -16.38 4.43 -3.77
N LEU A 139 -17.16 3.49 -4.31
CA LEU A 139 -16.67 2.13 -4.56
C LEU A 139 -15.76 2.13 -5.81
N ASP A 140 -14.49 1.77 -5.63
CA ASP A 140 -13.55 1.63 -6.75
C ASP A 140 -13.56 0.21 -7.33
N GLY A 141 -13.64 -0.80 -6.45
CA GLY A 141 -13.55 -2.19 -6.87
C GLY A 141 -13.97 -3.20 -5.81
N VAL A 142 -14.55 -4.31 -6.25
CA VAL A 142 -14.82 -5.52 -5.48
C VAL A 142 -14.22 -6.70 -6.23
N LEU A 143 -13.31 -7.43 -5.58
CA LEU A 143 -12.76 -8.68 -6.09
C LEU A 143 -13.53 -9.85 -5.50
N PHE A 144 -13.92 -10.80 -6.34
CA PHE A 144 -14.59 -12.03 -5.94
C PHE A 144 -13.64 -13.23 -5.92
N GLN A 145 -14.10 -14.33 -5.33
CA GLN A 145 -13.34 -15.58 -5.21
C GLN A 145 -12.94 -16.19 -6.56
N ASP A 146 -13.74 -16.01 -7.60
CA ASP A 146 -13.44 -16.47 -8.97
C ASP A 146 -12.50 -15.52 -9.73
N LEU A 147 -11.97 -14.51 -9.04
CA LEU A 147 -11.15 -13.41 -9.59
C LEU A 147 -11.89 -12.50 -10.58
N SER A 148 -13.22 -12.63 -10.67
CA SER A 148 -14.03 -11.60 -11.31
C SER A 148 -13.98 -10.31 -10.49
N PHE A 149 -14.13 -9.19 -11.17
CA PHE A 149 -14.00 -7.86 -10.59
C PHE A 149 -15.19 -7.01 -10.97
N TYR A 150 -15.80 -6.36 -9.98
CA TYR A 150 -16.84 -5.36 -10.18
C TYR A 150 -16.30 -3.97 -9.78
N GLY A 151 -16.65 -2.93 -10.53
CA GLY A 151 -16.35 -1.54 -10.19
C GLY A 151 -15.60 -0.80 -11.30
N PRO A 152 -15.48 0.53 -11.19
CA PRO A 152 -14.90 1.36 -12.24
C PRO A 152 -13.38 1.24 -12.35
N ASN A 153 -12.69 0.68 -11.34
CA ASN A 153 -11.24 0.48 -11.34
C ASN A 153 -10.45 1.79 -11.60
N LEU A 154 -10.93 2.93 -11.09
CA LEU A 154 -10.30 4.24 -11.28
C LEU A 154 -8.92 4.34 -10.62
N LEU A 155 -8.67 3.52 -9.60
CA LEU A 155 -7.40 3.40 -8.91
C LEU A 155 -6.49 2.31 -9.50
N ASN A 156 -6.90 1.65 -10.59
CA ASN A 156 -6.23 0.45 -11.11
C ASN A 156 -6.06 -0.65 -10.03
N SER A 157 -7.04 -0.76 -9.12
CA SER A 157 -7.02 -1.66 -7.97
C SER A 157 -7.19 -3.13 -8.33
N ARG A 158 -7.82 -3.45 -9.48
CA ARG A 158 -8.08 -4.83 -9.92
C ARG A 158 -6.83 -5.70 -9.85
N ARG A 159 -5.75 -5.27 -10.52
CA ARG A 159 -4.49 -6.01 -10.57
C ARG A 159 -3.90 -6.22 -9.18
N ALA A 160 -3.81 -5.14 -8.38
CA ALA A 160 -3.25 -5.22 -7.03
C ALA A 160 -4.07 -6.17 -6.13
N MET A 161 -5.40 -6.12 -6.20
CA MET A 161 -6.25 -7.03 -5.45
C MET A 161 -6.11 -8.49 -5.91
N THR A 162 -6.01 -8.75 -7.21
CA THR A 162 -5.80 -10.11 -7.73
C THR A 162 -4.46 -10.69 -7.25
N VAL A 163 -3.41 -9.87 -7.24
CA VAL A 163 -2.10 -10.25 -6.69
C VAL A 163 -2.22 -10.56 -5.21
N TRP A 164 -2.85 -9.69 -4.42
CA TRP A 164 -3.01 -9.92 -2.98
C TRP A 164 -3.83 -11.17 -2.68
N GLU A 165 -4.83 -11.52 -3.50
CA GLU A 165 -5.55 -12.78 -3.33
C GLU A 165 -4.68 -13.98 -3.71
N ALA A 166 -3.86 -13.90 -4.77
CA ALA A 166 -2.92 -14.97 -5.11
C ALA A 166 -1.88 -15.20 -3.97
N GLU A 167 -1.37 -14.13 -3.38
CA GLU A 167 -0.53 -14.19 -2.18
C GLU A 167 -1.30 -14.74 -0.97
N ALA A 168 -2.56 -14.35 -0.78
CA ALA A 168 -3.39 -14.85 0.29
C ALA A 168 -3.64 -16.35 0.18
N GLU A 169 -3.93 -16.85 -1.02
CA GLU A 169 -4.07 -18.29 -1.27
C GLU A 169 -2.77 -19.04 -0.99
N ARG A 170 -1.62 -18.51 -1.43
CA ARG A 170 -0.30 -19.06 -1.13
C ARG A 170 -0.08 -19.18 0.38
N ASP A 171 -0.34 -18.09 1.11
CA ASP A 171 -0.02 -18.03 2.54
C ASP A 171 -1.01 -18.87 3.37
N ARG A 172 -2.32 -18.86 3.05
CA ARG A 172 -3.31 -19.77 3.65
C ARG A 172 -2.93 -21.22 3.43
N ARG A 173 -2.53 -21.59 2.20
CA ARG A 173 -2.11 -22.96 1.87
C ARG A 173 -0.89 -23.38 2.69
N HIS A 174 0.09 -22.49 2.87
CA HIS A 174 1.26 -22.72 3.72
C HIS A 174 0.90 -22.93 5.18
N PHE A 175 0.16 -22.02 5.81
CA PHE A 175 -0.20 -22.19 7.22
C PHE A 175 -1.09 -23.41 7.46
N LYS A 176 -1.97 -23.74 6.51
CA LYS A 176 -2.75 -24.99 6.53
C LYS A 176 -1.86 -26.22 6.44
N SER A 177 -0.87 -26.25 5.55
CA SER A 177 0.02 -27.41 5.41
C SER A 177 0.85 -27.62 6.67
N VAL A 178 1.32 -26.54 7.30
CA VAL A 178 2.00 -26.60 8.60
C VAL A 178 1.09 -27.14 9.69
N LEU A 179 -0.15 -26.63 9.79
CA LEU A 179 -1.14 -27.12 10.76
C LEU A 179 -1.45 -28.61 10.55
N ALA A 180 -1.60 -29.05 9.31
CA ALA A 180 -1.87 -30.44 8.98
C ALA A 180 -0.67 -31.37 9.28
N ALA A 181 0.55 -30.92 8.98
CA ALA A 181 1.75 -31.74 9.13
C ALA A 181 2.31 -31.79 10.56
N SER A 182 2.16 -30.71 11.32
CA SER A 182 2.82 -30.54 12.63
C SER A 182 1.86 -30.10 13.75
N GLY A 183 0.56 -30.06 13.47
CA GLY A 183 -0.46 -29.70 14.45
C GLY A 183 -0.37 -28.25 14.95
N PRO A 184 -1.09 -27.94 16.04
CA PRO A 184 -1.12 -26.58 16.60
C PRO A 184 0.26 -26.07 17.03
N SER A 185 1.14 -26.94 17.56
CA SER A 185 2.48 -26.54 17.99
C SER A 185 3.37 -26.13 16.81
N GLY A 186 3.28 -26.83 15.68
CA GLY A 186 3.94 -26.43 14.44
C GLY A 186 3.43 -25.10 13.91
N LEU A 187 2.10 -24.91 13.89
CA LEU A 187 1.49 -23.65 13.47
C LEU A 187 1.93 -22.47 14.36
N GLN A 188 1.99 -22.67 15.67
CA GLN A 188 2.45 -21.64 16.60
C GLN A 188 3.89 -21.22 16.31
N ARG A 189 4.79 -22.19 16.09
CA ARG A 189 6.19 -21.92 15.75
C ARG A 189 6.30 -21.10 14.47
N GLU A 190 5.63 -21.51 13.41
CA GLU A 190 5.67 -20.82 12.11
C GLU A 190 5.17 -19.37 12.20
N VAL A 191 4.11 -19.12 12.99
CA VAL A 191 3.57 -17.78 13.22
C VAL A 191 4.53 -16.91 14.03
N LEU A 192 5.16 -17.47 15.06
CA LEU A 192 6.19 -16.76 15.84
C LEU A 192 7.41 -16.44 14.97
N ASP A 193 7.83 -17.35 14.10
CA ASP A 193 8.91 -17.10 13.15
C ASP A 193 8.54 -16.00 12.15
N SER A 194 7.29 -15.97 11.66
CA SER A 194 6.78 -14.86 10.84
C SER A 194 6.83 -13.52 11.59
N LEU A 195 6.33 -13.47 12.82
CA LEU A 195 6.37 -12.26 13.65
C LEU A 195 7.81 -11.78 13.89
N SER A 196 8.74 -12.70 14.15
CA SER A 196 10.17 -12.38 14.28
C SER A 196 10.73 -11.77 13.00
N ARG A 197 10.45 -12.37 11.83
CA ARG A 197 10.89 -11.83 10.53
C ARG A 197 10.34 -10.43 10.28
N GLN A 198 9.06 -10.21 10.58
CA GLN A 198 8.42 -8.91 10.41
C GLN A 198 9.06 -7.84 11.32
N ALA A 199 9.39 -8.18 12.56
CA ALA A 199 10.02 -7.28 13.53
C ALA A 199 11.48 -6.97 13.17
N SER A 200 12.24 -7.95 12.67
CA SER A 200 13.66 -7.79 12.32
C SER A 200 13.91 -7.34 10.89
N ARG A 201 12.86 -7.09 10.09
CA ARG A 201 13.00 -6.78 8.65
C ARG A 201 13.84 -5.51 8.45
N PRO A 202 14.92 -5.56 7.65
CA PRO A 202 15.70 -4.39 7.32
C PRO A 202 14.88 -3.40 6.48
N ARG A 203 15.07 -2.10 6.71
CA ARG A 203 14.37 -1.02 5.98
C ARG A 203 15.37 0.02 5.48
N LEU A 204 15.08 0.55 4.30
CA LEU A 204 15.70 1.75 3.76
C LEU A 204 14.63 2.81 3.52
N ASP A 205 15.01 4.06 3.70
CA ASP A 205 14.27 5.19 3.17
C ASP A 205 14.68 5.35 1.71
N VAL A 206 13.69 5.25 0.82
CA VAL A 206 13.89 5.34 -0.64
C VAL A 206 13.19 6.58 -1.14
N GLN A 207 13.96 7.51 -1.71
CA GLN A 207 13.41 8.69 -2.38
C GLN A 207 13.36 8.44 -3.88
N VAL A 208 12.17 8.50 -4.44
CA VAL A 208 11.94 8.35 -5.88
C VAL A 208 11.85 9.74 -6.51
N SER A 209 12.66 9.99 -7.52
CA SER A 209 12.55 11.18 -8.38
C SER A 209 12.24 10.74 -9.81
N ARG A 210 11.23 11.36 -10.43
CA ARG A 210 10.83 11.10 -11.82
C ARG A 210 11.36 12.24 -12.69
N GLY A 211 12.01 11.89 -13.81
CA GLY A 211 12.64 12.86 -14.72
C GLY A 211 14.15 13.06 -14.48
N ARG A 212 14.79 13.89 -15.32
CA ARG A 212 16.22 14.20 -15.23
C ARG A 212 16.52 14.95 -13.93
N SER A 213 17.11 14.26 -12.96
CA SER A 213 17.67 14.87 -11.75
C SER A 213 18.81 15.83 -12.15
N THR A 214 18.61 17.13 -11.89
CA THR A 214 19.59 18.20 -12.16
C THR A 214 20.66 18.33 -11.07
N SER A 215 20.58 17.55 -9.99
CA SER A 215 21.62 17.53 -8.94
C SER A 215 22.74 16.55 -9.33
N SER A 216 23.44 16.81 -10.43
CA SER A 216 24.62 16.06 -10.86
C SER A 216 25.91 16.47 -10.14
N ALA A 217 25.87 17.54 -9.32
CA ALA A 217 27.09 18.14 -8.77
C ALA A 217 27.69 17.45 -7.53
N ALA A 218 27.04 16.42 -6.97
CA ALA A 218 27.50 15.74 -5.74
C ALA A 218 27.57 14.20 -5.86
N ALA A 219 27.28 13.64 -7.02
CA ALA A 219 27.30 12.20 -7.21
C ALA A 219 28.72 11.78 -7.66
N GLY A 220 29.31 10.79 -7.00
CA GLY A 220 30.59 10.20 -7.40
C GLY A 220 30.55 9.64 -8.83
N PRO A 221 31.65 9.02 -9.31
CA PRO A 221 31.69 8.46 -10.67
C PRO A 221 30.50 7.54 -10.94
N GLU A 222 29.81 7.75 -12.07
CA GLU A 222 28.70 6.91 -12.50
C GLU A 222 29.26 5.58 -13.01
N GLN A 223 28.78 4.47 -12.45
CA GLN A 223 29.13 3.12 -12.87
C GLN A 223 27.89 2.36 -13.32
N VAL A 224 28.05 1.51 -14.35
CA VAL A 224 27.01 0.56 -14.75
C VAL A 224 27.18 -0.69 -13.91
N ALA A 225 26.15 -1.07 -13.17
CA ALA A 225 26.13 -2.28 -12.37
C ALA A 225 25.06 -3.24 -12.89
N GLN A 226 25.38 -4.54 -12.87
CA GLN A 226 24.54 -5.61 -13.41
C GLN A 226 23.71 -6.27 -12.31
N PHE A 227 22.51 -6.71 -12.67
CA PHE A 227 21.64 -7.49 -11.80
C PHE A 227 22.08 -8.94 -11.71
N SER A 228 22.08 -9.49 -10.50
CA SER A 228 22.07 -10.93 -10.28
C SER A 228 20.63 -11.41 -10.14
N PHE A 229 20.13 -12.26 -11.03
CA PHE A 229 18.74 -12.69 -10.99
C PHE A 229 18.54 -13.99 -10.19
N LEU A 230 17.60 -13.97 -9.25
CA LEU A 230 17.08 -15.19 -8.63
C LEU A 230 16.23 -15.96 -9.65
N LYS A 231 16.43 -17.27 -9.66
CA LYS A 231 15.69 -18.18 -10.54
C LYS A 231 14.56 -18.85 -9.77
N PHE A 232 13.34 -18.68 -10.24
CA PHE A 232 12.18 -19.44 -9.81
C PHE A 232 11.80 -20.40 -10.94
N PRO A 233 11.96 -21.73 -10.75
CA PRO A 233 11.73 -22.70 -11.81
C PRO A 233 10.32 -22.66 -12.41
N ASP A 234 9.31 -22.31 -11.62
CA ASP A 234 7.91 -22.22 -12.04
C ASP A 234 7.52 -20.82 -12.58
N SER A 235 8.45 -19.85 -12.58
CA SER A 235 8.16 -18.49 -13.05
C SER A 235 7.81 -18.48 -14.54
N PRO A 236 6.67 -17.86 -14.93
CA PRO A 236 6.25 -17.76 -16.32
C PRO A 236 7.18 -16.88 -17.17
N VAL A 237 7.91 -15.96 -16.53
CA VAL A 237 8.90 -15.08 -17.19
C VAL A 237 10.28 -15.31 -16.60
N GLU A 238 11.31 -15.19 -17.43
CA GLU A 238 12.71 -15.28 -17.02
C GLU A 238 13.40 -13.95 -17.31
N PRO A 239 14.00 -13.29 -16.31
CA PRO A 239 14.95 -12.22 -16.53
C PRO A 239 16.21 -12.77 -17.23
N LEU A 240 16.59 -12.16 -18.35
CA LEU A 240 17.73 -12.59 -19.16
C LEU A 240 19.00 -11.79 -18.83
N ASP A 241 18.85 -10.47 -18.76
CA ASP A 241 19.92 -9.50 -18.54
C ASP A 241 19.33 -8.25 -17.88
N GLY A 242 20.14 -7.48 -17.17
CA GLY A 242 19.68 -6.22 -16.64
C GLY A 242 20.75 -5.41 -15.96
N ALA A 243 20.69 -4.09 -16.16
CA ALA A 243 21.66 -3.14 -15.66
C ALA A 243 20.99 -1.90 -15.07
N VAL A 244 21.72 -1.21 -14.20
CA VAL A 244 21.35 0.10 -13.67
C VAL A 244 22.58 0.97 -13.55
N ARG A 245 22.40 2.29 -13.67
CA ARG A 245 23.47 3.26 -13.46
C ARG A 245 23.49 3.69 -12.01
N ILE A 246 24.64 3.58 -11.35
CA ILE A 246 24.82 3.93 -9.94
C ILE A 246 25.78 5.11 -9.84
N ALA A 247 25.40 6.12 -9.07
CA ALA A 247 26.29 7.19 -8.64
C ALA A 247 26.11 7.41 -7.14
N GLY A 248 27.08 6.95 -6.34
CA GLY A 248 27.00 6.99 -4.87
C GLY A 248 25.86 6.15 -4.31
N ASN A 249 24.88 6.80 -3.67
CA ASN A 249 23.68 6.18 -3.13
C ASN A 249 22.44 6.32 -4.03
N GLU A 250 22.65 6.71 -5.29
CA GLU A 250 21.57 6.91 -6.26
C GLU A 250 21.69 5.88 -7.39
N ALA A 251 20.59 5.19 -7.68
CA ALA A 251 20.48 4.28 -8.81
C ALA A 251 19.45 4.80 -9.82
N ARG A 252 19.80 4.79 -11.10
CA ARG A 252 19.09 5.49 -12.16
C ARG A 252 18.81 4.59 -13.34
N ALA A 253 17.61 4.73 -13.89
CA ALA A 253 17.20 4.09 -15.15
C ALA A 253 17.50 2.58 -15.19
N PRO A 254 16.97 1.77 -14.23
CA PRO A 254 17.10 0.33 -14.31
C PRO A 254 16.45 -0.20 -15.59
N ARG A 255 17.14 -1.14 -16.24
CA ARG A 255 16.67 -1.81 -17.46
C ARG A 255 16.87 -3.30 -17.32
N ILE A 256 15.81 -4.08 -17.54
CA ILE A 256 15.81 -5.53 -17.37
C ILE A 256 15.13 -6.16 -18.57
N GLN A 257 15.84 -7.04 -19.28
CA GLN A 257 15.29 -7.84 -20.36
C GLN A 257 14.65 -9.09 -19.78
N VAL A 258 13.46 -9.44 -20.26
CA VAL A 258 12.74 -10.63 -19.82
C VAL A 258 12.25 -11.43 -21.02
N ARG A 259 12.07 -12.74 -20.85
CA ARG A 259 11.46 -13.65 -21.81
C ARG A 259 10.25 -14.34 -21.21
N ASN A 260 9.14 -14.41 -21.94
CA ASN A 260 8.03 -15.28 -21.56
C ASN A 260 8.36 -16.74 -21.88
N ARG A 261 8.44 -17.58 -20.86
CA ARG A 261 8.72 -19.01 -20.97
C ARG A 261 7.48 -19.89 -20.86
N SER A 262 6.35 -19.29 -20.52
CA SER A 262 5.09 -20.01 -20.42
C SER A 262 4.48 -20.26 -21.80
N SER A 263 3.49 -21.15 -21.84
CA SER A 263 2.66 -21.40 -23.03
C SER A 263 1.55 -20.36 -23.23
N LYS A 264 1.43 -19.37 -22.33
CA LYS A 264 0.36 -18.38 -22.35
C LYS A 264 0.90 -16.97 -22.61
N PRO A 265 0.12 -16.10 -23.29
CA PRO A 265 0.47 -14.69 -23.37
C PRO A 265 0.44 -14.01 -21.98
N VAL A 266 1.45 -13.19 -21.72
CA VAL A 266 1.59 -12.38 -20.50
C VAL A 266 1.17 -10.94 -20.80
N SER A 267 0.29 -10.38 -19.98
CA SER A 267 -0.17 -8.99 -20.08
C SER A 267 0.59 -8.03 -19.18
N TYR A 268 1.22 -8.53 -18.11
CA TYR A 268 1.98 -7.70 -17.18
C TYR A 268 2.98 -8.53 -16.38
N PHE A 269 4.07 -7.90 -15.92
CA PHE A 269 4.99 -8.50 -14.95
C PHE A 269 5.68 -7.41 -14.12
N GLU A 270 6.17 -7.78 -12.94
CA GLU A 270 7.08 -6.94 -12.16
C GLU A 270 8.32 -7.70 -11.73
N ILE A 271 9.44 -6.97 -11.70
CA ILE A 271 10.71 -7.44 -11.16
C ILE A 271 10.96 -6.73 -9.83
N GLY A 272 10.97 -7.50 -8.74
CA GLY A 272 11.42 -7.01 -7.44
C GLY A 272 12.94 -6.80 -7.43
N TRP A 273 13.37 -5.74 -6.76
CA TRP A 273 14.77 -5.32 -6.71
C TRP A 273 15.25 -5.22 -5.26
N ILE A 274 16.27 -6.01 -4.93
CA ILE A 274 17.00 -5.96 -3.67
C ILE A 274 18.35 -5.29 -3.88
N VAL A 275 18.71 -4.38 -2.98
CA VAL A 275 20.04 -3.78 -2.91
C VAL A 275 20.81 -4.36 -1.74
N LYS A 276 22.10 -4.57 -1.95
CA LYS A 276 23.05 -5.00 -0.94
C LYS A 276 23.99 -3.84 -0.63
N ASP A 277 24.12 -3.47 0.64
CA ASP A 277 25.09 -2.45 1.05
C ASP A 277 26.52 -3.02 1.14
N ALA A 278 27.50 -2.14 1.38
CA ALA A 278 28.90 -2.53 1.50
C ALA A 278 29.19 -3.48 2.69
N GLN A 279 28.31 -3.54 3.69
CA GLN A 279 28.41 -4.48 4.81
C GLN A 279 27.73 -5.83 4.49
N GLY A 280 27.19 -5.97 3.28
CA GLY A 280 26.52 -7.16 2.80
C GLY A 280 25.08 -7.31 3.27
N LYS A 281 24.48 -6.27 3.86
CA LYS A 281 23.09 -6.30 4.30
C LYS A 281 22.16 -5.98 3.14
N GLU A 282 21.08 -6.76 3.04
CA GLU A 282 20.12 -6.70 1.95
C GLU A 282 18.85 -5.95 2.33
N TYR A 283 18.29 -5.21 1.38
CA TYR A 283 17.09 -4.41 1.55
C TYR A 283 16.24 -4.45 0.29
N LEU A 284 14.92 -4.53 0.44
CA LEU A 284 14.00 -4.31 -0.68
C LEU A 284 14.08 -2.83 -1.07
N ALA A 285 14.47 -2.56 -2.32
CA ALA A 285 14.64 -1.21 -2.84
C ALA A 285 13.38 -0.71 -3.54
N ALA A 286 12.88 -1.48 -4.51
CA ALA A 286 11.74 -1.12 -5.35
C ALA A 286 11.20 -2.35 -6.11
N SER A 287 10.15 -2.15 -6.89
CA SER A 287 9.80 -3.01 -8.01
C SER A 287 9.88 -2.23 -9.33
N VAL A 288 10.30 -2.91 -10.39
CA VAL A 288 10.37 -2.39 -11.75
C VAL A 288 9.27 -3.06 -12.57
N PRO A 289 8.22 -2.32 -12.97
CA PRO A 289 7.15 -2.87 -13.76
C PRO A 289 7.53 -3.04 -15.24
N ALA A 290 6.75 -3.86 -15.94
CA ALA A 290 6.76 -3.89 -17.40
C ALA A 290 6.63 -2.47 -17.98
N SER A 291 7.39 -2.17 -19.03
CA SER A 291 7.44 -0.82 -19.62
C SER A 291 6.22 -0.44 -20.42
N ASP A 292 5.58 -1.43 -21.04
CA ASP A 292 4.44 -1.24 -21.92
C ASP A 292 3.13 -1.44 -21.13
N PRO A 293 2.28 -0.41 -20.98
CA PRO A 293 0.99 -0.54 -20.30
C PRO A 293 0.02 -1.46 -21.05
N ASP A 294 0.19 -1.63 -22.36
CA ASP A 294 -0.63 -2.49 -23.22
C ASP A 294 0.11 -3.77 -23.62
N LEU A 295 1.10 -4.17 -22.80
CA LEU A 295 1.96 -5.32 -23.06
C LEU A 295 1.12 -6.56 -23.41
N ARG A 296 1.50 -7.22 -24.50
CA ARG A 296 1.03 -8.57 -24.83
C ARG A 296 2.21 -9.44 -25.24
N LEU A 297 2.91 -9.96 -24.25
CA LEU A 297 4.10 -10.76 -24.43
C LEU A 297 3.75 -12.21 -24.77
N ALA A 298 3.80 -12.55 -26.06
CA ALA A 298 3.53 -13.90 -26.53
C ALA A 298 4.57 -14.94 -26.03
N PRO A 299 4.22 -16.23 -25.97
CA PRO A 299 5.15 -17.31 -25.62
C PRO A 299 6.48 -17.23 -26.40
N GLY A 300 7.59 -17.39 -25.69
CA GLY A 300 8.96 -17.36 -26.25
C GLY A 300 9.47 -15.97 -26.65
N ARG A 301 8.64 -14.92 -26.56
CA ARG A 301 9.03 -13.55 -26.91
C ARG A 301 9.66 -12.82 -25.73
N GLU A 302 10.41 -11.78 -26.07
CA GLU A 302 11.13 -10.93 -25.12
C GLU A 302 10.50 -9.55 -25.02
N SER A 303 10.66 -8.93 -23.85
CA SER A 303 10.27 -7.56 -23.56
C SER A 303 11.25 -6.95 -22.55
N GLN A 304 11.01 -5.70 -22.17
CA GLN A 304 11.81 -4.99 -21.19
C GLN A 304 10.95 -4.47 -20.03
N ALA A 305 11.52 -4.53 -18.84
CA ALA A 305 11.14 -3.73 -17.69
C ALA A 305 12.08 -2.52 -17.62
N LEU A 306 11.50 -1.33 -17.58
CA LEU A 306 12.21 -0.05 -17.58
C LEU A 306 11.50 0.87 -16.61
N GLN A 307 12.28 1.64 -15.87
CA GLN A 307 11.75 2.72 -15.05
C GLN A 307 12.58 3.98 -15.25
N ASP A 308 11.99 5.03 -15.80
CA ASP A 308 12.64 6.34 -15.89
C ASP A 308 12.53 7.09 -14.56
N ALA A 309 13.17 6.53 -13.54
CA ALA A 309 13.26 7.08 -12.21
C ALA A 309 14.68 6.99 -11.68
N SER A 310 14.99 7.88 -10.75
CA SER A 310 16.18 7.77 -9.91
C SER A 310 15.75 7.48 -8.47
N LEU A 311 16.34 6.42 -7.91
CA LEU A 311 16.12 5.97 -6.54
C LEU A 311 17.32 6.37 -5.70
N ARG A 312 17.10 7.16 -4.66
CA ARG A 312 18.13 7.53 -3.68
C ARG A 312 17.90 6.77 -2.38
N PHE A 313 18.94 6.10 -1.91
CA PHE A 313 18.88 5.23 -0.73
C PHE A 313 19.51 5.88 0.49
N SER A 314 18.78 5.86 1.61
CA SER A 314 19.26 6.27 2.92
C SER A 314 18.80 5.32 4.02
N ARG A 315 19.57 5.22 5.10
CA ARG A 315 19.15 4.57 6.34
C ARG A 315 18.10 5.41 7.04
N SER A 316 17.28 4.77 7.87
CA SER A 316 16.42 5.46 8.82
C SER A 316 17.25 6.41 9.68
N GLY A 317 17.02 7.72 9.53
CA GLY A 317 17.83 8.77 10.13
C GLY A 317 18.75 9.55 9.16
N GLY A 318 18.68 9.27 7.85
CA GLY A 318 19.23 10.13 6.79
C GLY A 318 20.63 9.81 6.29
N GLY A 319 21.32 8.82 6.86
CA GLY A 319 22.65 8.41 6.38
C GLY A 319 22.60 7.75 5.00
N ALA A 320 23.40 8.21 4.03
CA ALA A 320 23.45 7.65 2.68
C ALA A 320 23.90 6.18 2.67
N VAL A 321 23.32 5.36 1.79
CA VAL A 321 23.68 3.94 1.64
C VAL A 321 24.32 3.72 0.27
N ALA A 322 25.62 3.42 0.28
CA ALA A 322 26.33 3.00 -0.92
C ALA A 322 25.87 1.60 -1.36
N ILE A 323 25.60 1.45 -2.65
CA ILE A 323 25.13 0.20 -3.24
C ILE A 323 26.34 -0.66 -3.62
N GLY A 324 26.50 -1.81 -2.96
CA GLY A 324 27.56 -2.78 -3.23
C GLY A 324 27.14 -3.91 -4.19
N GLY A 325 25.85 -4.17 -4.32
CA GLY A 325 25.32 -5.17 -5.24
C GLY A 325 23.81 -5.09 -5.39
N MET A 326 23.27 -5.83 -6.36
CA MET A 326 21.83 -5.87 -6.59
C MET A 326 21.36 -7.24 -7.07
N THR A 327 20.18 -7.59 -6.59
CA THR A 327 19.51 -8.83 -6.91
C THR A 327 18.12 -8.52 -7.47
N GLY A 328 17.80 -9.11 -8.61
CA GLY A 328 16.48 -9.02 -9.23
C GLY A 328 15.72 -10.34 -9.10
N PHE A 329 14.40 -10.30 -8.99
CA PHE A 329 13.57 -11.50 -9.00
C PHE A 329 12.19 -11.18 -9.57
N VAL A 330 11.52 -12.15 -10.18
CA VAL A 330 10.15 -11.95 -10.66
C VAL A 330 9.21 -11.92 -9.46
N SER A 331 8.55 -10.79 -9.21
CA SER A 331 7.64 -10.65 -8.07
C SER A 331 6.21 -11.04 -8.40
N GLN A 332 5.77 -10.83 -9.65
CA GLN A 332 4.46 -11.23 -10.13
C GLN A 332 4.41 -11.24 -11.66
N VAL A 333 3.50 -12.06 -12.20
CA VAL A 333 3.16 -12.10 -13.63
C VAL A 333 1.65 -12.19 -13.78
N GLU A 334 1.07 -11.38 -14.65
CA GLU A 334 -0.33 -11.44 -15.05
C GLU A 334 -0.44 -11.99 -16.48
N TYR A 335 -1.33 -12.95 -16.67
CA TYR A 335 -1.67 -13.48 -17.99
C TYR A 335 -2.80 -12.69 -18.62
N THR A 336 -2.96 -12.79 -19.94
CA THR A 336 -4.08 -12.15 -20.66
C THR A 336 -5.47 -12.68 -20.25
N ASP A 337 -5.55 -13.83 -19.56
CA ASP A 337 -6.78 -14.36 -18.99
C ASP A 337 -7.11 -13.78 -17.60
N GLY A 338 -6.30 -12.84 -17.10
CA GLY A 338 -6.45 -12.18 -15.80
C GLY A 338 -5.94 -13.00 -14.61
N LYS A 339 -5.43 -14.21 -14.83
CA LYS A 339 -4.78 -14.99 -13.77
C LYS A 339 -3.42 -14.39 -13.45
N VAL A 340 -3.02 -14.52 -12.18
CA VAL A 340 -1.74 -14.03 -11.68
C VAL A 340 -0.92 -15.20 -11.15
N TRP A 341 0.37 -15.17 -11.47
CA TRP A 341 1.40 -15.96 -10.81
C TRP A 341 2.17 -15.07 -9.83
N VAL A 342 2.44 -15.60 -8.64
CA VAL A 342 3.34 -15.02 -7.63
C VAL A 342 4.28 -16.12 -7.12
N PRO A 343 5.50 -15.80 -6.67
CA PRO A 343 6.43 -16.80 -6.14
C PRO A 343 5.81 -17.60 -5.00
N ASN A 344 6.03 -18.91 -5.02
CA ASN A 344 5.54 -19.80 -3.98
C ASN A 344 6.35 -19.63 -2.68
N ARG A 345 5.77 -20.06 -1.55
CA ARG A 345 6.33 -19.79 -0.23
C ARG A 345 7.68 -20.47 -0.01
N SER A 346 7.84 -21.68 -0.53
CA SER A 346 9.09 -22.45 -0.47
C SER A 346 10.24 -21.76 -1.19
N GLU A 347 9.99 -21.21 -2.38
CA GLU A 347 10.98 -20.48 -3.16
C GLU A 347 11.41 -19.18 -2.49
N LEU A 348 10.45 -18.43 -1.94
CA LEU A 348 10.76 -17.24 -1.14
C LEU A 348 11.62 -17.60 0.09
N GLY A 349 11.38 -18.76 0.69
CA GLY A 349 12.18 -19.28 1.80
C GLY A 349 13.60 -19.66 1.37
N SER A 350 13.74 -20.47 0.32
CA SER A 350 15.04 -20.95 -0.17
C SER A 350 15.92 -19.80 -0.70
N ALA A 351 15.31 -18.79 -1.30
CA ALA A 351 16.00 -17.59 -1.76
C ALA A 351 16.23 -16.54 -0.65
N GLN A 352 15.89 -16.87 0.61
CA GLN A 352 16.00 -15.99 1.78
C GLN A 352 15.19 -14.67 1.69
N LEU A 353 14.26 -14.59 0.74
CA LEU A 353 13.45 -13.39 0.48
C LEU A 353 12.47 -13.07 1.61
N LEU A 354 12.01 -14.08 2.36
CA LEU A 354 11.11 -13.87 3.50
C LEU A 354 11.68 -12.97 4.61
N ARG A 355 13.01 -12.73 4.62
CA ARG A 355 13.67 -11.82 5.58
C ARG A 355 13.70 -10.37 5.12
N VAL A 356 13.52 -10.12 3.83
CA VAL A 356 13.69 -8.81 3.18
C VAL A 356 12.36 -8.26 2.68
N LEU A 357 11.47 -9.14 2.19
CA LEU A 357 10.14 -8.76 1.70
C LEU A 357 9.19 -8.37 2.83
N ALA A 358 8.20 -7.56 2.48
CA ALA A 358 7.05 -7.37 3.35
C ALA A 358 6.23 -8.66 3.47
N PRO A 359 5.61 -8.92 4.63
CA PRO A 359 4.55 -9.91 4.68
C PRO A 359 3.43 -9.48 3.72
N SER A 360 2.76 -10.45 3.11
CA SER A 360 1.52 -10.17 2.38
C SER A 360 0.45 -9.64 3.35
N PRO A 361 -0.61 -8.99 2.84
CA PRO A 361 -1.74 -8.61 3.68
C PRO A 361 -2.37 -9.80 4.43
N GLU A 362 -2.41 -10.99 3.83
CA GLU A 362 -2.94 -12.19 4.47
C GLU A 362 -2.02 -12.71 5.58
N GLU A 363 -0.70 -12.78 5.34
CA GLU A 363 0.25 -13.20 6.37
C GLU A 363 0.16 -12.26 7.59
N GLN A 364 0.15 -10.95 7.35
CA GLN A 364 -0.03 -9.96 8.41
C GLN A 364 -1.35 -10.17 9.17
N ARG A 365 -2.46 -10.34 8.45
CA ARG A 365 -3.80 -10.58 9.03
C ARG A 365 -3.81 -11.83 9.91
N LEU A 366 -3.24 -12.93 9.45
CA LEU A 366 -3.17 -14.20 10.20
C LEU A 366 -2.28 -14.06 11.44
N THR A 367 -1.12 -13.40 11.33
CA THR A 367 -0.27 -13.14 12.49
C THR A 367 -0.92 -12.19 13.50
N ASP A 368 -1.66 -11.19 13.04
CA ASP A 368 -2.39 -10.26 13.91
C ASP A 368 -3.60 -10.93 14.56
N LEU A 369 -4.23 -11.90 13.90
CA LEU A 369 -5.27 -12.72 14.48
C LEU A 369 -4.71 -13.57 15.63
N TYR A 370 -3.54 -14.21 15.43
CA TYR A 370 -2.85 -14.93 16.50
C TYR A 370 -2.51 -14.01 17.67
N ARG A 371 -1.94 -12.82 17.40
CA ARG A 371 -1.61 -11.84 18.46
C ARG A 371 -2.83 -11.40 19.26
N ARG A 372 -3.98 -11.20 18.61
CA ARG A 372 -5.19 -10.66 19.24
C ARG A 372 -6.08 -11.72 19.88
N LYS A 373 -6.15 -12.92 19.30
CA LYS A 373 -7.13 -13.96 19.67
C LYS A 373 -6.52 -15.34 19.94
N GLY A 374 -5.20 -15.49 19.80
CA GLY A 374 -4.47 -16.72 20.09
C GLY A 374 -4.55 -17.79 19.00
N LEU A 375 -3.88 -18.91 19.27
CA LEU A 375 -3.68 -20.02 18.33
C LEU A 375 -4.99 -20.71 17.89
N ALA A 376 -5.93 -20.90 18.82
CA ALA A 376 -7.20 -21.55 18.52
C ALA A 376 -8.00 -20.77 17.47
N ALA A 377 -8.08 -19.44 17.63
CA ALA A 377 -8.76 -18.58 16.67
C ALA A 377 -8.10 -18.60 15.29
N LEU A 378 -6.77 -18.65 15.24
CA LEU A 378 -6.04 -18.79 13.98
C LEU A 378 -6.34 -20.14 13.30
N ALA A 379 -6.31 -21.24 14.05
CA ALA A 379 -6.61 -22.57 13.51
C ALA A 379 -8.04 -22.65 12.96
N GLU A 380 -9.02 -22.11 13.68
CA GLU A 380 -10.41 -22.03 13.21
C GLU A 380 -10.56 -21.13 11.99
N GLU A 381 -9.84 -20.01 11.92
CA GLU A 381 -9.85 -19.15 10.75
C GLU A 381 -9.32 -19.87 9.50
N LEU A 382 -8.22 -20.60 9.62
CA LEU A 382 -7.66 -21.38 8.51
C LEU A 382 -8.64 -22.43 7.99
N LYS A 383 -9.48 -23.03 8.85
CA LYS A 383 -10.48 -24.02 8.45
C LYS A 383 -11.62 -23.45 7.60
N LYS A 384 -11.83 -22.13 7.57
CA LYS A 384 -12.90 -21.48 6.78
C LYS A 384 -12.62 -21.38 5.28
N TYR A 385 -11.39 -21.68 4.87
CA TYR A 385 -10.93 -21.53 3.49
C TYR A 385 -10.82 -22.87 2.78
#